data_AF-A0A352WUZ9-F1
#
_entry.id   AF-A0A352WUZ9-F1
#
_cell.length_a   1.000
_cell.length_b   1.000
_cell.length_c   1.000
_cell.angle_alpha   90.00
_cell.angle_beta   90.00
_cell.angle_gamma   90.00
#
_symmetry.space_group_name_H-M   'P 1'
#
loop_
_entity.id
_entity.type
_entity.pdbx_description
1 polymer ?
#
loop_
_entity_poly.entity_id
_entity_poly.type
_entity_poly.pdbx_seq_one_letter_code
_entity_poly.pdbx_strand_id
1 'polypeptide(L)'
;ANSLFEDNAEHGMGMFLGQKALRDRQIEKVKKIVASDAANADLKAAAEGYLATVDNGDTNVKATDKLVAELVKVADKCDNCHSILENKEFLSKKSVWIFGGDGW
;
A
#
# COMPACT_ATOMS: atom_id res chain seq x y z
N ALA A 1 11.75 15.52 -5.41
CA ALA A 1 12.01 15.74 -6.84
C ALA A 1 11.52 17.15 -7.15
N ASN A 2 12.21 17.88 -8.02
CA ASN A 2 11.71 19.13 -8.58
C ASN A 2 11.42 18.85 -10.06
N SER A 3 10.20 19.15 -10.51
CA SER A 3 9.82 19.10 -11.92
C SER A 3 10.23 20.41 -12.57
N LEU A 4 9.32 21.36 -12.68
CA LEU A 4 9.55 22.74 -13.10
C LEU A 4 8.97 23.70 -12.06
N PHE A 5 9.14 24.99 -12.31
CA PHE A 5 8.58 26.02 -11.45
C PHE A 5 7.05 26.05 -11.58
N GLU A 6 6.55 26.04 -12.81
CA GLU A 6 5.15 26.24 -13.17
C GLU A 6 4.23 25.00 -12.99
N ASP A 7 4.78 23.80 -12.73
CA ASP A 7 4.03 22.53 -12.75
C ASP A 7 4.11 21.71 -11.46
N ASN A 8 4.63 22.29 -10.37
CA ASN A 8 4.92 21.53 -9.15
C ASN A 8 3.65 20.90 -8.51
N ALA A 9 2.48 21.49 -8.72
CA ALA A 9 1.20 20.97 -8.22
C ALA A 9 0.77 19.75 -9.02
N GLU A 10 0.80 19.87 -10.35
CA GLU A 10 0.50 18.81 -11.31
C GLU A 10 1.49 17.66 -11.16
N HIS A 11 2.77 17.97 -10.90
CA HIS A 11 3.79 16.98 -10.62
C HIS A 11 3.46 16.18 -9.35
N GLY A 12 3.15 16.86 -8.25
CA GLY A 12 2.73 16.21 -7.00
C GLY A 12 1.44 15.41 -7.15
N MET A 13 0.47 15.92 -7.92
CA MET A 13 -0.76 15.19 -8.25
C MET A 13 -0.45 13.91 -9.05
N GLY A 14 0.45 13.98 -10.03
CA GLY A 14 0.92 12.83 -10.80
C GLY A 14 1.56 11.76 -9.91
N MET A 15 2.42 12.18 -8.96
CA MET A 15 3.02 11.28 -7.96
C MET A 15 1.94 10.62 -7.09
N PHE A 16 0.95 11.37 -6.63
CA PHE A 16 -0.17 10.84 -5.84
C PHE A 16 -0.97 9.80 -6.62
N LEU A 17 -1.36 10.09 -7.86
CA LEU A 17 -2.14 9.18 -8.69
C LEU A 17 -1.36 7.90 -9.01
N GLY A 18 -0.07 8.01 -9.31
CA GLY A 18 0.80 6.86 -9.53
C GLY A 18 0.90 5.96 -8.30
N GLN A 19 1.15 6.56 -7.13
CA GLN A 19 1.18 5.81 -5.86
C GLN A 19 -0.17 5.18 -5.54
N LYS A 20 -1.29 5.90 -5.76
CA LYS A 20 -2.64 5.38 -5.55
C LYS A 20 -2.90 4.15 -6.42
N ALA A 21 -2.60 4.22 -7.72
CA ALA A 21 -2.82 3.10 -8.63
C ALA A 21 -2.02 1.85 -8.23
N LEU A 22 -0.74 2.01 -7.86
CA LEU A 22 0.10 0.91 -7.40
C LEU A 22 -0.42 0.30 -6.08
N ARG A 23 -0.87 1.14 -5.15
CA ARG A 23 -1.42 0.73 -3.86
C ARG A 23 -2.76 0.04 -4.00
N ASP A 24 -3.68 0.57 -4.79
CA ASP A 24 -4.99 -0.03 -5.08
C ASP A 24 -4.84 -1.45 -5.64
N ARG A 25 -3.87 -1.65 -6.55
CA ARG A 25 -3.55 -2.99 -7.07
C ARG A 25 -3.13 -3.97 -5.97
N GLN A 26 -2.37 -3.53 -4.97
CA GLN A 26 -2.02 -4.40 -3.83
C GLN A 26 -3.21 -4.64 -2.91
N ILE A 27 -4.02 -3.60 -2.64
CA ILE A 27 -5.24 -3.72 -1.83
C ILE A 27 -6.19 -4.77 -2.44
N GLU A 28 -6.40 -4.77 -3.75
CA GLU A 28 -7.23 -5.77 -4.43
C GLU A 28 -6.68 -7.21 -4.25
N LYS A 29 -5.36 -7.38 -4.28
CA LYS A 29 -4.75 -8.69 -3.99
C LYS A 29 -4.93 -9.10 -2.53
N VAL A 30 -4.85 -8.15 -1.58
CA VAL A 30 -5.11 -8.42 -0.16
C VAL A 30 -6.58 -8.81 0.06
N LYS A 31 -7.53 -8.17 -0.62
CA LYS A 31 -8.95 -8.59 -0.59
C LYS A 31 -9.14 -10.02 -1.08
N LYS A 32 -8.41 -10.45 -2.11
CA LYS A 32 -8.42 -11.85 -2.60
C LYS A 32 -7.87 -12.83 -1.57
N ILE A 33 -6.91 -12.43 -0.73
CA ILE A 33 -6.42 -13.26 0.37
C ILE A 33 -7.53 -13.52 1.39
N VAL A 34 -8.24 -12.46 1.81
CA VAL A 34 -9.36 -12.58 2.75
C VAL A 34 -10.46 -13.50 2.21
N ALA A 35 -10.77 -13.38 0.91
CA ALA A 35 -11.77 -14.19 0.23
C ALA A 35 -11.31 -15.64 -0.09
N SER A 36 -10.03 -15.98 0.06
CA SER A 36 -9.50 -17.30 -0.28
C SER A 36 -9.61 -18.27 0.88
N ASP A 37 -10.17 -19.46 0.66
CA ASP A 37 -10.23 -20.52 1.68
C ASP A 37 -8.87 -21.17 1.96
N ALA A 38 -7.89 -20.97 1.08
CA ALA A 38 -6.53 -21.48 1.25
C ALA A 38 -5.67 -20.64 2.22
N ALA A 39 -6.11 -19.42 2.55
CA ALA A 39 -5.39 -18.57 3.50
C ALA A 39 -5.65 -19.02 4.93
N ASN A 40 -4.56 -19.19 5.71
CA ASN A 40 -4.68 -19.52 7.14
C ASN A 40 -5.30 -18.37 7.95
N ALA A 41 -5.77 -18.69 9.16
CA ALA A 41 -6.48 -17.74 10.01
C ALA A 41 -5.63 -16.49 10.34
N ASP A 42 -4.34 -16.66 10.61
CA ASP A 42 -3.44 -15.56 10.96
C ASP A 42 -3.25 -14.57 9.81
N LEU A 43 -3.05 -15.08 8.58
CA LEU A 43 -2.93 -14.24 7.39
C LEU A 43 -4.23 -13.49 7.11
N LYS A 44 -5.40 -14.17 7.23
CA LYS A 44 -6.70 -13.52 7.06
C LYS A 44 -6.90 -12.39 8.07
N ALA A 45 -6.64 -12.64 9.34
CA ALA A 45 -6.76 -11.63 10.39
C ALA A 45 -5.83 -10.43 10.16
N ALA A 46 -4.57 -10.67 9.73
CA ALA A 46 -3.65 -9.60 9.39
C ALA A 46 -4.10 -8.80 8.16
N ALA A 47 -4.62 -9.47 7.13
CA ALA A 47 -5.16 -8.84 5.93
C ALA A 47 -6.40 -7.98 6.23
N GLU A 48 -7.34 -8.48 7.03
CA GLU A 48 -8.51 -7.72 7.49
C GLU A 48 -8.10 -6.50 8.31
N GLY A 49 -7.15 -6.65 9.24
CA GLY A 49 -6.60 -5.54 10.02
C GLY A 49 -5.93 -4.47 9.16
N TYR A 50 -5.22 -4.87 8.10
CA TYR A 50 -4.69 -3.95 7.11
C TYR A 50 -5.82 -3.20 6.38
N LEU A 51 -6.83 -3.91 5.89
CA LEU A 51 -7.95 -3.30 5.15
C LEU A 51 -8.76 -2.34 6.01
N ALA A 52 -8.97 -2.65 7.29
CA ALA A 52 -9.68 -1.77 8.24
C ALA A 52 -8.94 -0.45 8.52
N THR A 53 -7.63 -0.41 8.29
CA THR A 53 -6.78 0.78 8.52
C THR A 53 -6.31 1.45 7.24
N VAL A 54 -6.74 0.98 6.06
CA VAL A 54 -6.14 1.31 4.77
C VAL A 54 -6.09 2.82 4.47
N ASP A 55 -7.04 3.61 4.98
CA ASP A 55 -7.09 5.06 4.77
C ASP A 55 -6.52 5.88 5.93
N ASN A 56 -6.13 5.24 7.03
CA ASN A 56 -5.60 5.89 8.22
C ASN A 56 -4.07 5.91 8.23
N GLY A 57 -3.47 7.09 8.08
CA GLY A 57 -2.00 7.24 7.99
C GLY A 57 -1.25 6.78 9.24
N ASP A 58 -1.83 6.97 10.43
CA ASP A 58 -1.16 6.70 11.70
C ASP A 58 -1.13 5.21 12.04
N THR A 59 -2.20 4.49 11.67
CA THR A 59 -2.39 3.08 12.04
C THR A 59 -2.04 2.11 10.91
N ASN A 60 -2.11 2.53 9.64
CA ASN A 60 -1.86 1.64 8.51
C ASN A 60 -0.43 1.11 8.45
N VAL A 61 0.56 1.88 8.90
CA VAL A 61 1.97 1.44 8.90
C VAL A 61 2.13 0.17 9.74
N LYS A 62 1.67 0.21 11.00
CA LYS A 62 1.76 -0.94 11.91
C LYS A 62 0.95 -2.13 11.42
N ALA A 63 -0.22 -1.90 10.81
CA ALA A 63 -1.03 -2.96 10.23
C ALA A 63 -0.36 -3.60 9.00
N THR A 64 0.29 -2.78 8.17
CA THR A 64 1.09 -3.24 7.03
C THR A 64 2.25 -4.10 7.48
N ASP A 65 2.99 -3.68 8.51
CA ASP A 65 4.13 -4.45 9.03
C ASP A 65 3.69 -5.84 9.51
N LYS A 66 2.55 -5.94 10.20
CA LYS A 66 1.95 -7.21 10.61
C LYS A 66 1.55 -8.07 9.41
N LEU A 67 0.90 -7.49 8.41
CA LEU A 67 0.54 -8.20 7.19
C LEU A 67 1.78 -8.73 6.46
N VAL A 68 2.82 -7.92 6.30
CA VAL A 68 4.08 -8.33 5.67
C VAL A 68 4.74 -9.48 6.44
N ALA A 69 4.75 -9.43 7.77
CA ALA A 69 5.30 -10.50 8.60
C ALA A 69 4.58 -11.84 8.39
N GLU A 70 3.25 -11.84 8.24
CA GLU A 70 2.50 -13.06 7.93
C GLU A 70 2.72 -13.53 6.48
N LEU A 71 2.75 -12.60 5.52
CA LEU A 71 3.00 -12.92 4.11
C LEU A 71 4.34 -13.64 3.90
N VAL A 72 5.40 -13.24 4.60
CA VAL A 72 6.73 -13.87 4.50
C VAL A 72 6.70 -15.35 4.89
N LYS A 73 5.86 -15.76 5.85
CA LYS A 73 5.76 -17.15 6.31
C LYS A 73 5.10 -18.08 5.28
N VAL A 74 4.33 -17.51 4.36
CA VAL A 74 3.46 -18.23 3.41
C VAL A 74 3.70 -17.83 1.97
N ALA A 75 4.84 -17.17 1.69
CA ALA A 75 5.17 -16.60 0.39
C ALA A 75 5.01 -17.61 -0.77
N ASP A 76 5.41 -18.86 -0.55
CA ASP A 76 5.38 -19.94 -1.56
C ASP A 76 4.07 -20.76 -1.55
N LYS A 77 3.13 -20.43 -0.66
CA LYS A 77 1.91 -21.23 -0.40
C LYS A 77 0.63 -20.53 -0.81
N CYS A 78 0.72 -19.34 -1.40
CA CYS A 78 -0.41 -18.48 -1.69
C CYS A 78 -0.15 -17.70 -2.98
N ASP A 79 -1.07 -17.83 -3.95
CA ASP A 79 -0.92 -17.30 -5.31
C ASP A 79 -0.60 -15.80 -5.38
N ASN A 80 -1.17 -15.01 -4.45
CA ASN A 80 -0.98 -13.56 -4.43
C ASN A 80 0.16 -13.12 -3.51
N CYS A 81 0.64 -13.98 -2.61
CA CYS A 81 1.48 -13.57 -1.49
C CYS A 81 2.88 -13.16 -1.95
N HIS A 82 3.49 -13.91 -2.86
CA HIS A 82 4.79 -13.55 -3.43
C HIS A 82 4.76 -12.19 -4.12
N SER A 83 3.77 -11.97 -5.00
CA SER A 83 3.66 -10.72 -5.75
C SER A 83 3.33 -9.51 -4.87
N ILE A 84 2.59 -9.70 -3.77
CA ILE A 84 2.38 -8.63 -2.77
C ILE A 84 3.70 -8.31 -2.08
N LEU A 85 4.50 -9.32 -1.70
CA LEU A 85 5.80 -9.10 -1.03
C LEU A 85 6.80 -8.34 -1.89
N GLU A 86 6.86 -8.63 -3.19
CA GLU A 86 7.68 -7.87 -4.15
C GLU A 86 7.30 -6.39 -4.21
N ASN A 87 6.03 -6.07 -3.91
CA ASN A 87 5.47 -4.72 -3.99
C ASN A 87 5.08 -4.17 -2.60
N LYS A 88 5.65 -4.73 -1.53
CA LYS A 88 5.25 -4.43 -0.14
C LYS A 88 5.38 -2.95 0.22
N GLU A 89 6.32 -2.25 -0.40
CA GLU A 89 6.54 -0.82 -0.23
C GLU A 89 5.34 0.05 -0.63
N PHE A 90 4.41 -0.48 -1.42
CA PHE A 90 3.18 0.21 -1.82
C PHE A 90 1.98 -0.11 -0.92
N LEU A 91 2.09 -1.05 0.03
CA LEU A 91 0.98 -1.38 0.94
C LEU A 91 0.72 -0.25 1.94
N SER A 92 1.79 0.24 2.57
CA SER A 92 1.69 1.30 3.58
C SER A 92 1.27 2.62 2.93
N LYS A 93 0.34 3.33 3.57
CA LYS A 93 -0.11 4.64 3.09
C LYS A 93 1.07 5.62 3.07
N LYS A 94 1.34 6.20 1.89
CA LYS A 94 2.36 7.24 1.73
C LYS A 94 1.75 8.63 1.84
N SER A 95 2.58 9.59 2.22
CA SER A 95 2.24 11.01 2.28
C SER A 95 2.92 11.73 1.12
N VAL A 96 2.15 12.41 0.28
CA VAL A 96 2.66 13.23 -0.83
C VAL A 96 2.58 14.68 -0.38
N TRP A 97 3.73 15.36 -0.39
CA TRP A 97 3.84 16.77 -0.02
C TRP A 97 4.26 17.57 -1.24
N ILE A 98 3.58 18.69 -1.45
CA ILE A 98 3.90 19.66 -2.51
C ILE A 98 4.37 20.92 -1.79
N PHE A 99 5.64 21.23 -1.94
CA PHE A 99 6.26 22.39 -1.31
C PHE A 99 6.53 23.47 -2.36
N GLY A 100 6.10 24.70 -2.09
CA GLY A 100 6.40 25.87 -2.90
C GLY A 100 6.22 27.15 -2.10
N GLY A 101 6.86 28.23 -2.55
CA GLY A 101 6.71 29.58 -1.97
C GLY A 101 5.49 30.31 -2.52
N ASP A 102 5.34 31.58 -2.18
CA ASP A 102 4.25 32.45 -2.65
C ASP A 102 4.38 32.87 -4.12
N GLY A 103 5.59 32.85 -4.67
CA GLY A 103 5.84 33.14 -6.09
C GLY A 103 5.62 31.95 -7.03
N TRP A 104 5.49 30.74 -6.48
CA TRP A 104 5.08 29.53 -7.20
C TRP A 104 3.57 29.58 -7.44
#